data_AF-A0A962GW82-F1
#
_entry.id   AF-A0A962GW82-F1
#
_cell.length_a   1.000
_cell.length_b   1.000
_cell.length_c   1.000
_cell.angle_alpha   90.00
_cell.angle_beta   90.00
_cell.angle_gamma   90.00
#
_symmetry.space_group_name_H-M   'P 1'
#
loop_
_entity.id
_entity.type
_entity.pdbx_description
1 polymer ?
#
loop_
_entity_poly.entity_id
_entity_poly.type
_entity_poly.pdbx_seq_one_letter_code
_entity_poly.pdbx_strand_id
1 'polypeptide(L)' 'MEIAALELDNEMMMVLAILGYTIILFVTEVIRIDVAAILILVMLGLTGLVPDTHLFDGFASNA' A
#
# COMPACT_ATOMS: atom_id res chain seq x y z
N MET A 1 -13.14 13.71 27.84
CA MET A 1 -13.09 12.79 26.69
C MET A 1 -12.86 13.66 25.47
N GLU A 2 -11.61 13.72 25.02
CA GLU A 2 -11.26 14.43 23.79
C GLU A 2 -11.92 13.66 22.65
N ILE A 3 -12.89 14.29 22.00
CA ILE A 3 -13.39 13.84 20.71
C ILE A 3 -12.28 14.13 19.72
N ALA A 4 -11.32 13.21 19.58
CA ALA A 4 -10.41 13.23 18.45
C ALA A 4 -11.29 13.17 17.20
N ALA A 5 -11.44 14.32 16.54
CA ALA A 5 -12.02 14.34 15.21
C ALA A 5 -11.17 13.39 14.36
N LEU A 6 -11.81 12.48 13.62
CA LEU A 6 -11.11 11.63 12.65
C LEU A 6 -10.68 12.51 11.48
N GLU A 7 -9.62 13.27 11.70
CA GLU A 7 -8.96 14.06 10.67
C GLU A 7 -8.13 13.14 9.80
N LEU A 8 -8.23 13.34 8.48
CA LEU A 8 -7.48 12.57 7.51
C LEU A 8 -6.04 13.07 7.50
N ASP A 9 -5.12 12.28 8.06
CA ASP A 9 -3.71 12.63 8.04
C ASP A 9 -3.06 12.37 6.67
N ASN A 10 -1.84 12.90 6.49
CA ASN A 10 -1.11 12.76 5.23
C ASN A 10 -0.69 11.31 4.94
N GLU A 11 -0.41 10.50 5.96
CA GLU A 11 -0.01 9.10 5.81
C GLU A 11 -1.19 8.26 5.34
N MET A 12 -2.38 8.45 5.93
CA MET A 12 -3.65 7.87 5.51
C MET A 12 -3.97 8.23 4.06
N MET A 13 -3.79 9.49 3.66
CA MET A 13 -3.97 9.90 2.27
C MET A 13 -3.04 9.14 1.32
N MET A 14 -1.77 8.97 1.67
CA MET A 14 -0.81 8.20 0.87
C MET A 14 -1.18 6.72 0.80
N VAL A 15 -1.57 6.11 1.93
CA VAL A 15 -2.03 4.73 1.98
C VAL A 15 -3.26 4.53 1.09
N LEU A 16 -4.25 5.41 1.16
CA LEU A 16 -5.45 5.34 0.32
C LEU A 16 -5.14 5.55 -1.16
N ALA A 17 -4.20 6.46 -1.50
CA ALA A 17 -3.77 6.66 -2.87
C ALA A 17 -3.09 5.40 -3.43
N ILE A 18 -2.19 4.78 -2.67
CA ILE A 18 -1.52 3.53 -3.07
C ILE A 18 -2.53 2.38 -3.19
N LEU A 19 -3.49 2.28 -2.26
CA LEU A 19 -4.56 1.28 -2.31
C LEU A 19 -5.42 1.46 -3.56
N GLY A 20 -5.89 2.68 -3.83
CA GLY A 20 -6.66 3.00 -5.03
C GLY A 20 -5.89 2.68 -6.31
N TYR A 21 -4.61 3.02 -6.35
CA TYR A 21 -3.73 2.69 -7.48
C TYR A 21 -3.54 1.17 -7.65
N THR A 22 -3.36 0.43 -6.56
CA THR A 22 -3.28 -1.04 -6.56
C THR A 22 -4.53 -1.67 -7.14
N ILE A 23 -5.71 -1.21 -6.71
CA ILE A 23 -7.00 -1.69 -7.23
C ILE A 23 -7.11 -1.42 -8.73
N ILE A 24 -6.76 -0.22 -9.19
CA ILE A 24 -6.79 0.12 -10.63
C ILE A 24 -5.86 -0.81 -11.42
N LEU A 25 -4.63 -1.04 -10.97
CA LEU A 25 -3.70 -1.95 -11.64
C LEU A 25 -4.24 -3.37 -11.71
N PHE A 26 -4.86 -3.86 -10.64
CA PHE A 26 -5.41 -5.22 -10.58
C PHE A 26 -6.66 -5.39 -11.43
N VAL A 27 -7.57 -4.41 -11.44
CA VAL A 27 -8.82 -4.48 -12.22
C VAL A 27 -8.57 -4.29 -13.71
N THR A 28 -7.64 -3.39 -14.07
CA THR A 28 -7.38 -3.08 -15.48
C THR A 28 -6.43 -4.08 -16.14
N GLU A 29 -5.65 -4.84 -15.36
CA GLU A 29 -4.68 -5.84 -15.83
C GLU A 29 -3.75 -5.33 -16.95
N VAL A 30 -3.47 -4.02 -16.98
CA VAL A 30 -2.61 -3.40 -18.01
C VAL A 30 -1.20 -3.96 -17.95
N ILE A 31 -0.75 -4.34 -16.76
CA ILE A 31 0.50 -5.06 -16.50
C ILE A 31 0.19 -6.37 -15.77
N ARG A 32 1.09 -7.35 -15.87
CA ARG A 32 0.98 -8.61 -15.13
C ARG A 32 0.84 -8.35 -13.63
N ILE A 33 -0.04 -9.10 -12.98
CA ILE A 33 -0.32 -8.96 -11.54
C ILE A 33 0.93 -9.12 -10.66
N ASP A 34 1.85 -10.01 -11.05
CA ASP A 34 3.13 -10.20 -10.34
C ASP A 34 3.99 -8.93 -10.38
N VAL A 35 4.02 -8.26 -11.54
CA VAL A 35 4.79 -7.02 -11.74
C VAL A 35 4.13 -5.88 -10.98
N ALA A 36 2.79 -5.81 -10.99
CA ALA A 36 2.05 -4.85 -10.19
C ALA A 36 2.34 -5.03 -8.69
N ALA A 37 2.33 -6.26 -8.17
CA ALA A 37 2.63 -6.53 -6.76
C ALA A 37 4.04 -6.06 -6.35
N ILE A 38 5.06 -6.36 -7.17
CA ILE A 38 6.44 -5.87 -6.92
C ILE A 38 6.50 -4.34 -6.99
N LEU A 39 5.78 -3.72 -7.93
CA LEU A 39 5.75 -2.26 -8.05
C LEU A 39 5.14 -1.59 -6.81
N ILE A 40 4.03 -2.12 -6.29
CA ILE A 40 3.40 -1.61 -5.07
C ILE A 40 4.33 -1.81 -3.87
N LEU A 41 5.03 -2.94 -3.78
CA LEU A 41 6.02 -3.20 -2.74
C LEU A 41 7.16 -2.17 -2.76
N VAL A 42 7.68 -1.84 -3.95
CA VAL A 42 8.70 -0.79 -4.11
C VAL A 42 8.16 0.57 -3.70
N MET A 43 6.91 0.92 -4.06
CA MET A 43 6.28 2.17 -3.63
C MET A 43 6.17 2.25 -2.10
N LEU A 44 5.75 1.18 -1.43
CA LEU A 44 5.69 1.12 0.03
C LEU A 44 7.08 1.29 0.67
N GLY A 45 8.10 0.64 0.13
CA GLY A 45 9.48 0.78 0.62
C GLY A 45 10.05 2.18 0.41
N LEU A 46 9.77 2.83 -0.73
CA LEU A 46 10.24 4.18 -1.03
C LEU A 46 9.53 5.26 -0.21
N THR A 47 8.25 5.06 0.11
CA THR A 47 7.46 6.01 0.90
C THR A 47 7.72 5.87 2.40
N GLY A 48 8.28 4.74 2.85
CA GLY A 48 8.52 4.48 4.28
C GLY A 48 7.25 4.30 5.10
N LEU A 49 6.10 4.07 4.43
CA LEU A 49 4.81 3.85 5.08
C LEU A 49 4.77 2.52 5.86
N VAL A 50 5.67 1.60 5.53
CA VAL A 50 5.85 0.33 6.23
C VAL A 50 7.34 0.22 6.60
N PRO A 51 7.68 -0.17 7.84
CA PRO A 51 9.06 -0.45 8.22
C PRO A 51 9.68 -1.48 7.26
N ASP A 52 10.94 -1.29 6.92
CA ASP A 52 11.71 -2.18 6.05
C ASP A 52 11.70 -3.63 6.53
N THR A 53 11.72 -3.86 7.85
CA THR A 53 11.63 -5.19 8.46
C THR A 53 10.30 -5.90 8.24
N HIS A 54 9.23 -5.16 7.93
CA HIS A 54 7.86 -5.67 7.74
C HIS A 54 7.37 -5.57 6.29
N LEU A 55 8.18 -4.98 5.40
CA LEU A 55 7.78 -4.68 4.02
C LEU A 55 7.34 -5.94 3.25
N PHE A 56 7.98 -7.08 3.52
CA PHE A 56 7.74 -8.35 2.83
C PHE A 56 6.81 -9.32 3.56
N ASP A 57 6.25 -8.95 4.71
CA ASP A 57 5.40 -9.83 5.51
C ASP A 57 4.17 -10.33 4.72
N GLY A 58 3.67 -9.51 3.80
CA GLY A 58 2.58 -9.87 2.88
C GLY A 58 2.91 -11.01 1.91
N PHE A 59 4.20 -11.26 1.62
CA PHE A 59 4.68 -12.41 0.84
C PHE A 59 5.02 -13.63 1.71
N ALA A 60 5.26 -13.42 3.00
CA ALA A 60 5.56 -14.49 3.96
C ALA A 60 4.29 -15.13 4.54
N SER A 61 3.11 -14.54 4.29
CA SER A 61 1.83 -15.16 4.61
C SER A 61 1.71 -16.50 3.89
N ASN A 62 1.29 -17.53 4.62
CA ASN A 62 0.96 -18.82 4.03
C ASN A 62 -0.18 -18.60 3.02
N ALA A 63 0.15 -18.58 1.73
CA ALA A 63 -0.82 -18.86 0.68
C ALA A 63 -1.15 -20.36 0.68
#